data_AF-A0A0A8X4A2-F1
#
_entry.id   AF-A0A0A8X4A2-F1
#
_cell.length_a   1.000
_cell.length_b   1.000
_cell.length_c   1.000
_cell.angle_alpha   90.00
_cell.angle_beta   90.00
_cell.angle_gamma   90.00
#
_symmetry.space_group_name_H-M   'P 1'
#
loop_
_entity.id
_entity.type
_entity.pdbx_description
1 polymer ?
#
loop_
_entity_poly.entity_id
_entity_poly.type
_entity_poly.pdbx_seq_one_letter_code
_entity_poly.pdbx_strand_id
1 'polypeptide(L)'
;MFVTVVIFLLAKHKEEIKKVSIKNRLIVFAAFVFLIGFSAIAIYYAGNWIAGFLKNETLKFIFQIIWMLIILGVTGKVWDSVLRRVKRESGIV
;
A
#
# COMPACT_ATOMS: atom_id res chain seq x y z
N MET A 1 -7.39 -4.81 10.58
CA MET A 1 -7.05 -5.57 9.35
C MET A 1 -5.99 -4.89 8.50
N PHE A 2 -6.22 -3.65 8.02
CA PHE A 2 -5.26 -2.93 7.16
C PHE A 2 -3.89 -2.72 7.85
N VAL A 3 -3.91 -2.19 9.09
CA VAL A 3 -2.72 -2.00 9.92
C VAL A 3 -1.99 -3.33 10.17
N THR A 4 -2.73 -4.42 10.30
CA THR A 4 -2.19 -5.77 10.54
C THR A 4 -1.44 -6.31 9.32
N VAL A 5 -1.97 -6.12 8.11
CA VAL A 5 -1.32 -6.49 6.84
C VAL A 5 -0.05 -5.67 6.61
N VAL A 6 -0.13 -4.37 6.91
CA VAL A 6 0.97 -3.40 6.89
C VAL A 6 2.12 -3.83 7.83
N ILE A 7 1.79 -4.21 9.08
CA ILE A 7 2.78 -4.71 10.05
C ILE A 7 3.38 -6.06 9.61
N PHE A 8 2.56 -6.97 9.05
CA PHE A 8 3.03 -8.27 8.58
C PHE A 8 4.01 -8.16 7.41
N LEU A 9 3.75 -7.26 6.45
CA LEU A 9 4.65 -6.96 5.33
C LEU A 9 5.99 -6.39 5.81
N LEU A 10 5.96 -5.48 6.80
CA LEU A 10 7.17 -4.95 7.42
C LEU A 10 7.98 -6.02 8.16
N ALA A 11 7.30 -6.91 8.89
CA ALA A 11 7.94 -8.00 9.63
C ALA A 11 8.61 -9.02 8.69
N LYS A 12 7.96 -9.34 7.55
CA LYS A 12 8.47 -10.29 6.56
C LYS A 12 9.77 -9.83 5.89
N HIS A 13 9.99 -8.51 5.76
CA HIS A 13 11.18 -7.95 5.11
C HIS A 13 12.19 -7.31 6.09
N LYS A 14 12.00 -7.50 7.41
CA LYS A 14 12.84 -6.92 8.48
C LYS A 14 14.34 -7.17 8.29
N GLU A 15 14.73 -8.37 7.90
CA GLU A 15 16.15 -8.73 7.75
C GLU A 15 16.79 -8.13 6.51
N GLU A 16 16.02 -7.97 5.44
CA GLU A 16 16.47 -7.33 4.21
C GLU A 16 16.63 -5.81 4.40
N ILE A 17 15.71 -5.19 5.15
CA ILE A 17 15.74 -3.76 5.50
C ILE A 17 16.95 -3.41 6.38
N LYS A 18 17.42 -4.35 7.21
CA LYS A 18 18.59 -4.14 8.08
C LYS A 18 19.92 -4.03 7.33
N LYS A 19 20.01 -4.56 6.10
CA LYS A 19 21.21 -4.50 5.25
C LYS A 19 21.29 -3.24 4.39
N VAL A 20 20.25 -2.41 4.40
CA VAL A 20 20.13 -1.24 3.54
C VAL A 20 20.69 -0.01 4.25
N SER A 21 21.46 0.83 3.54
CA SER A 21 21.99 2.11 4.04
C SER A 21 20.90 2.96 4.71
N ILE A 22 21.24 3.67 5.79
CA ILE A 22 20.34 4.55 6.56
C ILE A 22 19.53 5.50 5.66
N LYS A 23 20.12 5.99 4.57
CA LYS A 23 19.45 6.85 3.57
C LYS A 23 18.29 6.12 2.88
N ASN A 24 18.50 4.89 2.47
CA ASN A 24 17.51 4.08 1.76
C ASN A 24 16.41 3.58 2.71
N ARG A 25 16.72 3.36 3.99
CA ARG A 25 15.71 3.05 5.02
C ARG A 25 14.71 4.20 5.20
N LEU A 26 15.18 5.44 5.12
CA LEU A 26 14.35 6.63 5.24
C LEU A 26 13.44 6.81 4.01
N ILE A 27 13.95 6.52 2.82
CA ILE A 27 13.16 6.50 1.57
C ILE A 27 12.07 5.43 1.62
N VAL A 28 12.41 4.21 2.05
CA VAL A 28 11.44 3.11 2.20
C VAL A 28 10.36 3.46 3.21
N PHE A 29 10.73 4.07 4.35
CA PHE A 29 9.79 4.50 5.36
C PHE A 29 8.86 5.62 4.84
N ALA A 30 9.41 6.64 4.19
CA ALA A 30 8.62 7.72 3.61
C ALA A 30 7.66 7.20 2.52
N ALA A 31 8.13 6.34 1.63
CA ALA A 31 7.31 5.70 0.61
C ALA A 31 6.19 4.86 1.22
N PHE A 32 6.46 4.14 2.31
CA PHE A 32 5.47 3.35 3.02
C PHE A 32 4.35 4.20 3.63
N VAL A 33 4.73 5.27 4.35
CA VAL A 33 3.77 6.21 4.95
C VAL A 33 2.92 6.87 3.86
N PHE A 34 3.56 7.28 2.76
CA PHE A 34 2.88 7.88 1.61
C PHE A 34 1.89 6.91 0.96
N LEU A 35 2.30 5.66 0.70
CA LEU A 35 1.43 4.62 0.15
C LEU A 35 0.22 4.39 1.06
N ILE A 36 0.42 4.25 2.37
CA ILE A 36 -0.69 4.06 3.31
C ILE A 36 -1.65 5.24 3.30
N GLY A 37 -1.12 6.47 3.37
CA GLY A 37 -1.94 7.68 3.33
C GLY A 37 -2.73 7.78 2.03
N PHE A 38 -2.07 7.53 0.90
CA PHE A 38 -2.71 7.54 -0.42
C PHE A 38 -3.79 6.45 -0.54
N SER A 39 -3.53 5.22 -0.09
CA SER A 39 -4.51 4.14 -0.10
C SER A 39 -5.71 4.45 0.79
N ALA A 40 -5.49 5.06 1.97
CA ALA A 40 -6.57 5.48 2.85
C ALA A 40 -7.45 6.54 2.18
N ILE A 41 -6.84 7.56 1.54
CA ILE A 41 -7.58 8.59 0.80
C ILE A 41 -8.35 7.97 -0.37
N ALA A 42 -7.71 7.08 -1.13
CA ALA A 42 -8.34 6.42 -2.27
C ALA A 42 -9.52 5.53 -1.84
N ILE A 43 -9.42 4.82 -0.73
CA ILE A 43 -10.52 3.97 -0.23
C ILE A 43 -11.66 4.83 0.31
N TYR A 44 -11.37 5.80 1.19
CA TYR A 44 -12.40 6.57 1.88
C TYR A 44 -13.04 7.65 1.01
N TYR A 45 -12.24 8.44 0.31
CA TYR A 45 -12.77 9.57 -0.46
C TYR A 45 -13.10 9.15 -1.89
N ALA A 46 -12.16 8.56 -2.62
CA ALA A 46 -12.42 8.18 -4.02
C ALA A 46 -13.43 7.03 -4.12
N GLY A 47 -13.29 6.00 -3.27
CA GLY A 47 -14.22 4.87 -3.22
C GLY A 47 -15.64 5.30 -2.89
N ASN A 48 -15.82 6.17 -1.89
CA ASN A 48 -17.14 6.68 -1.53
C ASN A 48 -17.72 7.64 -2.58
N TRP A 49 -16.88 8.48 -3.19
CA TRP A 49 -17.31 9.38 -4.27
C TRP A 49 -17.81 8.59 -5.49
N ILE A 50 -17.07 7.56 -5.92
CA ILE A 50 -17.48 6.71 -7.04
C ILE A 50 -18.73 5.88 -6.67
N ALA A 51 -18.79 5.38 -5.44
CA ALA A 51 -19.96 4.66 -4.95
C ALA A 51 -21.21 5.56 -4.85
N GLY A 52 -21.04 6.88 -4.78
CA GLY A 52 -22.13 7.86 -4.78
C GLY A 52 -22.94 7.91 -6.07
N PHE A 53 -22.39 7.43 -7.19
CA PHE A 53 -23.14 7.29 -8.46
C PHE A 53 -24.08 6.09 -8.47
N LEU A 54 -23.95 5.16 -7.50
CA LEU A 54 -24.79 3.98 -7.39
C LEU A 54 -25.99 4.28 -6.48
N LYS A 55 -27.20 4.13 -7.02
CA LYS A 55 -28.46 4.37 -6.27
C LYS A 55 -28.86 3.19 -5.37
N ASN A 56 -28.31 2.01 -5.60
CA ASN A 56 -28.65 0.79 -4.85
C ASN A 56 -27.60 0.52 -3.78
N GLU A 57 -28.01 0.51 -2.52
CA GLU A 57 -27.13 0.32 -1.35
C GLU A 57 -26.38 -1.02 -1.38
N THR A 58 -27.00 -2.10 -1.88
CA THR A 58 -26.33 -3.39 -2.01
C THR A 58 -25.21 -3.34 -3.05
N LEU A 59 -25.46 -2.72 -4.22
CA LEU A 59 -24.43 -2.54 -5.24
C LEU A 59 -23.31 -1.63 -4.76
N LYS A 60 -23.65 -0.61 -3.96
CA LYS A 60 -22.70 0.30 -3.33
C LYS A 60 -21.75 -0.43 -2.38
N PHE A 61 -22.29 -1.32 -1.55
CA PHE A 61 -21.50 -2.15 -0.64
C PHE A 61 -20.55 -3.10 -1.39
N ILE A 62 -21.06 -3.81 -2.40
CA ILE A 62 -20.24 -4.71 -3.23
C ILE A 62 -19.14 -3.93 -3.94
N PHE A 63 -19.47 -2.76 -4.50
CA PHE A 63 -18.49 -1.88 -5.15
C PHE A 63 -17.39 -1.43 -4.17
N GLN A 64 -17.74 -1.04 -2.94
CA GLN A 64 -16.75 -0.62 -1.94
C GLN A 64 -15.79 -1.76 -1.57
N ILE A 65 -16.28 -3.00 -1.45
CA ILE A 65 -15.42 -4.18 -1.22
C ILE A 65 -14.45 -4.37 -2.39
N ILE A 66 -14.96 -4.36 -3.62
CA ILE A 66 -14.15 -4.53 -4.83
C ILE A 66 -13.10 -3.41 -4.93
N TRP A 67 -13.51 -2.17 -4.68
CA TRP A 67 -12.64 -1.01 -4.70
C TRP A 67 -11.50 -1.14 -3.67
N MET A 68 -11.83 -1.54 -2.45
CA MET A 68 -10.83 -1.78 -1.40
C MET A 68 -9.82 -2.86 -1.83
N LEU A 69 -10.28 -3.96 -2.42
CA LEU A 69 -9.40 -5.03 -2.90
C LEU A 69 -8.48 -4.55 -4.03
N ILE A 70 -8.99 -3.75 -4.97
CA ILE A 70 -8.21 -3.15 -6.05
C ILE A 70 -7.12 -2.26 -5.47
N ILE A 71 -7.47 -1.34 -4.57
CA ILE A 71 -6.49 -0.42 -3.97
C ILE A 71 -5.43 -1.20 -3.20
N LEU A 72 -5.80 -2.21 -2.41
CA LEU A 72 -4.85 -3.07 -1.71
C LEU A 72 -3.89 -3.78 -2.67
N GLY A 73 -4.41 -4.36 -3.75
CA GLY A 73 -3.61 -5.05 -4.76
C GLY A 73 -2.63 -4.13 -5.49
N VAL A 74 -3.07 -2.93 -5.87
CA VAL A 74 -2.22 -1.91 -6.50
C VAL A 74 -1.14 -1.44 -5.52
N THR A 75 -1.53 -1.14 -4.27
CA THR A 75 -0.62 -0.71 -3.21
C THR A 75 0.49 -1.73 -2.98
N GLY A 76 0.14 -3.02 -2.91
CA GLY A 76 1.11 -4.11 -2.77
C GLY A 76 2.08 -4.20 -3.94
N LYS A 77 1.59 -4.11 -5.18
CA LYS A 77 2.47 -4.11 -6.38
C LYS A 77 3.42 -2.90 -6.42
N VAL A 78 2.92 -1.72 -6.06
CA VAL A 78 3.75 -0.50 -6.00
C VAL A 78 4.80 -0.65 -4.91
N TRP A 79 4.43 -1.16 -3.73
CA TRP A 79 5.37 -1.45 -2.65
C TRP A 79 6.48 -2.42 -3.06
N ASP A 80 6.14 -3.52 -3.72
CA ASP A 80 7.11 -4.49 -4.23
C ASP A 80 8.04 -3.87 -5.29
N SER A 81 7.53 -2.96 -6.11
CA SER A 81 8.33 -2.21 -7.08
C SER A 81 9.33 -1.28 -6.39
N VAL A 82 8.88 -0.53 -5.38
CA VAL A 82 9.73 0.37 -4.57
C VAL A 82 10.82 -0.43 -3.87
N LEU A 83 10.47 -1.54 -3.20
CA LEU A 83 11.44 -2.40 -2.52
C LEU A 83 12.48 -2.97 -3.48
N ARG A 84 12.06 -3.45 -4.68
CA ARG A 84 12.99 -3.94 -5.69
C ARG A 84 13.95 -2.87 -6.18
N ARG A 85 13.45 -1.65 -6.40
CA ARG A 85 14.28 -0.51 -6.83
C ARG A 85 15.31 -0.14 -5.77
N VAL A 86 14.90 -0.07 -4.50
CA VAL A 86 15.80 0.23 -3.38
C VAL A 86 16.85 -0.88 -3.19
N LYS A 87 16.47 -2.16 -3.33
CA LYS A 87 17.42 -3.28 -3.28
C LYS A 87 18.51 -3.17 -4.36
N ARG A 88 18.11 -2.86 -5.59
CA ARG A 88 19.04 -2.66 -6.73
C ARG A 88 19.99 -1.47 -6.48
N GLU A 89 19.47 -0.34 -6.00
CA GLU A 89 20.29 0.84 -5.67
C GLU A 89 21.24 0.60 -4.48
N SER A 90 20.95 -0.40 -3.64
CA SER A 90 21.78 -0.76 -2.50
C SER A 90 22.84 -1.82 -2.81
N GLY A 91 22.89 -2.33 -4.04
CA GLY A 91 23.84 -3.40 -4.45
C GLY A 91 23.60 -4.75 -3.77
N ILE A 92 22.40 -4.96 -3.21
CA ILE A 92 22.03 -6.24 -2.55
C ILE A 92 21.54 -7.27 -3.58
N VAL A 93 21.22 -6.81 -4.80
CA VAL A 93 20.93 -7.61 -6.01
C VAL A 93 21.44 -6.86 -7.23
#